data_AF-A0A086A399-F1
#
_entry.id   AF-A0A086A399-F1
#
_cell.length_a   1.000
_cell.length_b   1.000
_cell.length_c   1.000
_cell.angle_alpha   90.00
_cell.angle_beta   90.00
_cell.angle_gamma   90.00
#
_symmetry.space_group_name_H-M   'P 1'
#
loop_
_entity.id
_entity.type
_entity.pdbx_description
1 polymer ?
#
loop_
_entity_poly.entity_id
_entity_poly.type
_entity_poly.pdbx_seq_one_letter_code
_entity_poly.pdbx_strand_id
1 'polypeptide(L)'
;MNIQRRSNLEKEITIINNITIKAQEAYLIVKYLQENEIDQDVMYEKQMNTFFYYSRVIYWQMTIIELAKLLKEKEKFSLYSIIQKLKKDGEYSELKVPSLQIEKWEIVLEEQKQSIDNLKLQRDKIYVHEDGSDNISNLIPLTTITLFLDLAKEIILFLGKLLNLTHRMFDVINSPAVSLKGSISSIVAEKKNSMEKYRELAKEYNLENELPPQSS
;
A
#
# COMPACT_ATOMS: atom_id res chain seq x y z
N MET A 1 -10.38 -29.14 -14.20
CA MET A 1 -9.02 -28.59 -14.30
C MET A 1 -8.00 -29.66 -13.99
N ASN A 2 -7.03 -29.89 -14.87
CA ASN A 2 -5.95 -30.84 -14.60
C ASN A 2 -4.98 -30.30 -13.51
N ILE A 3 -4.18 -31.19 -12.93
CA ILE A 3 -3.28 -30.87 -11.81
C ILE A 3 -2.25 -29.80 -12.20
N GLN A 4 -1.72 -29.85 -13.42
CA GLN A 4 -0.71 -28.90 -13.87
C GLN A 4 -1.26 -27.47 -14.00
N ARG A 5 -2.43 -27.31 -14.63
CA ARG A 5 -3.11 -26.01 -14.78
C ARG A 5 -3.49 -25.44 -13.43
N ARG A 6 -3.97 -26.30 -12.53
CA ARG A 6 -4.24 -25.93 -11.15
C ARG A 6 -3.00 -25.37 -10.46
N SER A 7 -1.88 -26.10 -10.51
CA SER A 7 -0.62 -25.66 -9.91
C SER A 7 -0.09 -24.37 -10.54
N ASN A 8 -0.25 -24.19 -11.85
CA ASN A 8 0.14 -22.96 -12.53
C ASN A 8 -0.69 -21.78 -12.03
N LEU A 9 -2.01 -21.92 -11.96
CA LEU A 9 -2.89 -20.88 -11.44
C LEU A 9 -2.61 -20.55 -9.97
N GLU A 10 -2.37 -21.57 -9.13
CA GLU A 10 -1.97 -21.36 -7.73
C GLU A 10 -0.70 -20.50 -7.64
N LYS A 11 0.30 -20.75 -8.49
CA LYS A 11 1.52 -19.93 -8.58
C LYS A 11 1.22 -18.50 -9.05
N GLU A 12 0.40 -18.34 -10.09
CA GLU A 12 0.03 -17.01 -10.58
C GLU A 12 -0.68 -16.19 -9.51
N ILE A 13 -1.68 -16.77 -8.84
CA ILE A 13 -2.39 -16.10 -7.74
C ILE A 13 -1.44 -15.76 -6.60
N THR A 14 -0.51 -16.65 -6.25
CA THR A 14 0.50 -16.39 -5.21
C THR A 14 1.37 -15.19 -5.57
N ILE A 15 1.81 -15.08 -6.83
CA ILE A 15 2.62 -13.95 -7.30
C ILE A 15 1.81 -12.65 -7.27
N ILE A 16 0.58 -12.66 -7.79
CA ILE A 16 -0.32 -11.50 -7.76
C ILE A 16 -0.60 -11.06 -6.32
N ASN A 17 -0.83 -12.02 -5.41
CA ASN A 17 -1.02 -11.76 -3.98
C ASN A 17 0.22 -11.13 -3.35
N ASN A 18 1.42 -11.61 -3.65
CA ASN A 18 2.65 -11.03 -3.13
C ASN A 18 2.87 -9.58 -3.62
N ILE A 19 2.57 -9.29 -4.88
CA ILE A 19 2.61 -7.92 -5.42
C ILE A 19 1.57 -7.04 -4.70
N THR A 20 0.35 -7.55 -4.53
CA THR A 20 -0.75 -6.85 -3.84
C THR A 20 -0.40 -6.53 -2.39
N ILE A 21 0.18 -7.48 -1.65
CA ILE A 21 0.62 -7.30 -0.27
C ILE A 21 1.71 -6.23 -0.19
N LYS A 22 2.72 -6.25 -1.07
CA LYS A 22 3.78 -5.23 -1.08
C LYS A 22 3.21 -3.83 -1.34
N ALA A 23 2.33 -3.71 -2.33
CA ALA A 23 1.65 -2.47 -2.64
C ALA A 23 0.81 -1.96 -1.46
N GLN A 24 0.06 -2.86 -0.82
CA GLN A 24 -0.80 -2.56 0.32
C GLN A 24 0.00 -2.11 1.54
N GLU A 25 1.03 -2.84 1.96
CA GLU A 25 1.82 -2.49 3.14
C GLU A 25 2.53 -1.16 2.95
N ALA A 26 3.11 -0.93 1.77
CA ALA A 26 3.70 0.36 1.42
C ALA A 26 2.65 1.49 1.48
N TYR A 27 1.46 1.25 0.93
CA TYR A 27 0.36 2.21 0.94
C TYR A 27 -0.12 2.51 2.37
N LEU A 28 -0.23 1.51 3.24
CA LEU A 28 -0.65 1.67 4.63
C LEU A 28 0.36 2.51 5.42
N ILE A 29 1.65 2.36 5.16
CA ILE A 29 2.69 3.23 5.72
C ILE A 29 2.49 4.67 5.27
N VAL A 30 2.34 4.91 3.96
CA VAL A 30 2.14 6.26 3.43
C VAL A 30 0.89 6.90 4.00
N LYS A 31 -0.23 6.17 3.98
CA LYS A 31 -1.51 6.62 4.51
C LYS A 31 -1.37 7.00 5.97
N TYR A 32 -0.74 6.16 6.78
CA TYR A 32 -0.50 6.47 8.18
C TYR A 32 0.35 7.73 8.32
N LEU A 33 1.50 7.83 7.66
CA LEU A 33 2.40 8.99 7.75
C LEU A 33 1.80 10.31 7.21
N GLN A 34 0.73 10.26 6.43
CA GLN A 34 0.00 11.43 5.92
C GLN A 34 -1.24 11.79 6.74
N GLU A 35 -1.71 10.88 7.60
CA GLU A 35 -2.90 11.08 8.42
C GLU A 35 -2.68 12.23 9.42
N ASN A 36 -3.68 13.09 9.58
CA ASN A 36 -3.65 14.13 10.60
C ASN A 36 -3.79 13.50 11.99
N GLU A 37 -3.00 13.98 12.94
CA GLU A 37 -3.01 13.48 14.32
C GLU A 37 -3.55 14.55 15.26
N ILE A 38 -4.28 14.10 16.28
CA ILE A 38 -4.73 14.96 17.38
C ILE A 38 -3.56 15.24 18.32
N ASP A 39 -2.72 14.24 18.59
CA ASP A 39 -1.52 14.39 19.41
C ASP A 39 -0.44 15.16 18.62
N GLN A 40 -0.10 16.36 19.11
CA GLN A 40 0.86 17.25 18.46
C GLN A 40 2.27 16.65 18.39
N ASP A 41 2.67 15.84 19.35
CA ASP A 41 4.01 15.21 19.34
C ASP A 41 4.07 14.11 18.29
N VAL A 42 3.00 13.34 18.11
CA VAL A 42 2.88 12.35 17.03
C VAL A 42 2.85 13.06 15.67
N MET A 43 2.08 14.14 15.56
CA MET A 43 2.05 14.97 14.35
C MET A 43 3.45 15.50 14.00
N TYR A 44 4.15 16.04 15.00
CA TYR A 44 5.50 16.56 14.85
C TYR A 44 6.45 15.47 14.36
N GLU A 45 6.45 14.27 14.95
CA GLU A 45 7.28 13.18 14.46
C GLU A 45 6.94 12.84 13.01
N LYS A 46 5.67 12.62 12.67
CA LYS A 46 5.28 12.22 11.30
C LYS A 46 5.64 13.25 10.23
N GLN A 47 5.64 14.54 10.57
CA GLN A 47 5.84 15.63 9.62
C GLN A 47 7.27 16.16 9.58
N MET A 48 7.91 16.32 10.74
CA MET A 48 9.20 16.98 10.89
C MET A 48 10.37 15.99 10.99
N ASN A 49 10.12 14.72 11.31
CA ASN A 49 11.18 13.73 11.35
C ASN A 49 11.62 13.36 9.92
N THR A 50 12.88 13.68 9.61
CA THR A 50 13.50 13.42 8.31
C THR A 50 13.39 11.97 7.87
N PHE A 51 13.54 11.01 8.79
CA PHE A 51 13.42 9.58 8.46
C PHE A 51 12.00 9.22 7.99
N PHE A 52 10.96 9.76 8.64
CA PHE A 52 9.57 9.53 8.24
C PHE A 52 9.20 10.27 6.95
N TYR A 53 9.79 11.45 6.70
CA TYR A 53 9.69 12.11 5.41
C TYR A 53 10.23 11.22 4.28
N TYR A 54 11.48 10.72 4.41
CA TYR A 54 12.08 9.83 3.41
C TYR A 54 11.29 8.53 3.25
N SER A 55 10.87 7.93 4.37
CA SER A 55 10.06 6.72 4.36
C SER A 55 8.78 6.91 3.54
N ARG A 56 8.06 8.01 3.76
CA ARG A 56 6.83 8.31 3.01
C ARG A 56 7.08 8.38 1.50
N VAL A 57 8.17 9.00 1.06
CA VAL A 57 8.52 9.09 -0.38
C VAL A 57 8.82 7.70 -0.95
N ILE A 58 9.69 6.92 -0.30
CA ILE A 58 10.09 5.59 -0.76
C ILE A 58 8.91 4.61 -0.79
N TYR A 59 8.10 4.58 0.27
CA TYR A 59 6.93 3.70 0.31
C TYR A 59 5.87 4.13 -0.71
N TRP A 60 5.72 5.42 -0.98
CA TRP A 60 4.84 5.88 -2.07
C TRP A 60 5.31 5.38 -3.43
N GLN A 61 6.61 5.53 -3.73
CA GLN A 61 7.19 4.99 -4.96
C GLN A 61 6.96 3.47 -5.07
N MET A 62 7.15 2.73 -3.97
CA MET A 62 6.91 1.28 -3.95
C MET A 62 5.44 0.94 -4.23
N THR A 63 4.48 1.67 -3.65
CA THR A 63 3.05 1.53 -3.97
C THR A 63 2.80 1.72 -5.47
N ILE A 64 3.33 2.80 -6.06
CA ILE A 64 3.15 3.11 -7.48
C ILE A 64 3.74 2.02 -8.37
N ILE A 65 4.98 1.58 -8.08
CA ILE A 65 5.68 0.55 -8.86
C ILE A 65 4.91 -0.77 -8.83
N GLU A 66 4.51 -1.24 -7.65
CA GLU A 66 3.86 -2.55 -7.51
C GLU A 66 2.43 -2.55 -8.09
N LEU A 67 1.66 -1.47 -7.92
CA LEU A 67 0.34 -1.35 -8.56
C LEU A 67 0.44 -1.26 -10.08
N ALA A 68 1.45 -0.56 -10.60
CA ALA A 68 1.66 -0.43 -12.03
C ALA A 68 1.99 -1.77 -12.71
N LYS A 69 2.54 -2.75 -11.97
CA LYS A 69 2.69 -4.14 -12.44
C LYS A 69 1.33 -4.83 -12.54
N LEU A 70 0.53 -4.74 -11.47
CA LEU A 70 -0.82 -5.33 -11.42
C LEU A 70 -1.75 -4.79 -12.51
N LEU A 71 -1.60 -3.52 -12.91
CA LEU A 71 -2.53 -2.84 -13.81
C LEU A 71 -1.96 -2.66 -15.24
N LYS A 72 -0.91 -3.41 -15.60
CA LYS A 72 -0.34 -3.38 -16.94
C LYS A 72 -0.88 -4.51 -17.80
N GLU A 73 -1.61 -4.16 -18.85
CA GLU A 73 -2.30 -5.09 -19.75
C GLU A 73 -1.44 -6.24 -20.26
N LYS A 74 -0.19 -5.95 -20.66
CA LYS A 74 0.73 -6.93 -21.26
C LYS A 74 1.62 -7.65 -20.24
N GLU A 75 1.44 -7.42 -18.94
CA GLU A 75 2.21 -8.12 -17.93
C GLU A 75 1.61 -9.49 -17.59
N LYS A 76 2.47 -10.50 -17.48
CA LYS A 76 2.05 -11.89 -17.23
C LYS A 76 1.25 -12.07 -15.94
N PHE A 77 1.58 -11.31 -14.90
CA PHE A 77 0.98 -11.39 -13.57
C PHE A 77 0.13 -10.15 -13.25
N SER A 78 -0.49 -9.56 -14.28
CA SER A 78 -1.42 -8.45 -14.12
C SER A 78 -2.86 -8.93 -13.92
N LEU A 79 -3.72 -8.04 -13.41
CA LEU A 79 -5.15 -8.25 -13.29
C LEU A 79 -5.79 -8.48 -14.66
N TYR A 80 -5.37 -7.71 -15.68
CA TYR A 80 -5.84 -7.93 -17.05
C TYR A 80 -5.52 -9.34 -17.54
N SER A 81 -4.28 -9.82 -17.34
CA SER A 81 -3.86 -11.15 -17.81
C SER A 81 -4.64 -12.27 -17.12
N ILE A 82 -4.82 -12.19 -15.80
CA ILE A 82 -5.56 -13.23 -15.08
C ILE A 82 -7.05 -13.21 -15.45
N ILE A 83 -7.66 -12.03 -15.62
CA ILE A 83 -9.06 -11.91 -16.05
C ILE A 83 -9.25 -12.51 -17.45
N GLN A 84 -8.37 -12.22 -18.40
CA GLN A 84 -8.46 -12.81 -19.75
C GLN A 84 -8.35 -14.34 -19.71
N LYS A 85 -7.46 -14.90 -18.87
CA LYS A 85 -7.32 -16.35 -18.71
C LYS A 85 -8.56 -17.03 -18.12
N LEU A 86 -9.40 -16.30 -17.38
CA LEU A 86 -10.63 -16.84 -16.76
C LEU A 86 -11.85 -16.81 -17.69
N LYS A 87 -11.76 -16.14 -18.84
CA LYS A 87 -12.84 -16.09 -19.83
C LYS A 87 -13.17 -17.47 -20.39
N LYS A 88 -14.31 -17.56 -21.09
CA LYS A 88 -14.84 -18.83 -21.67
C LYS A 88 -13.85 -19.50 -22.63
N ASP A 89 -13.06 -18.71 -23.32
CA ASP A 89 -12.00 -19.09 -24.27
C ASP A 89 -10.59 -19.04 -23.66
N GLY A 90 -10.48 -18.66 -22.38
CA GLY A 90 -9.22 -18.53 -21.67
C GLY A 90 -8.64 -19.86 -21.15
N GLU A 91 -7.36 -19.79 -20.73
CA GLU A 91 -6.57 -20.92 -20.21
C GLU A 91 -7.25 -21.66 -19.04
N TYR A 92 -8.00 -20.93 -18.21
CA TYR A 92 -8.67 -21.40 -17.00
C TYR A 92 -10.20 -21.41 -17.11
N SER A 93 -10.74 -21.44 -18.34
CA SER A 93 -12.18 -21.52 -18.62
C SER A 93 -12.92 -22.65 -17.88
N GLU A 94 -12.23 -23.76 -17.56
CA GLU A 94 -12.76 -24.89 -16.78
C GLU A 94 -13.23 -24.52 -15.36
N LEU A 95 -12.75 -23.39 -14.81
CA LEU A 95 -13.22 -22.86 -13.52
C LEU A 95 -14.65 -22.32 -13.58
N LYS A 96 -15.19 -22.10 -14.79
CA LYS A 96 -16.56 -21.62 -15.03
C LYS A 96 -16.89 -20.36 -14.23
N VAL A 97 -15.94 -19.41 -14.17
CA VAL A 97 -16.19 -18.11 -13.54
C VAL A 97 -17.39 -17.46 -14.24
N PRO A 98 -18.42 -17.00 -13.49
CA PRO A 98 -19.59 -16.38 -14.09
C PRO A 98 -19.21 -15.18 -14.97
N SER A 99 -19.76 -15.09 -16.18
CA SER A 99 -19.42 -13.99 -17.10
C SER A 99 -19.73 -12.61 -16.53
N LEU A 100 -20.81 -12.49 -15.74
CA LEU A 100 -21.14 -11.25 -15.01
C LEU A 100 -20.05 -10.83 -14.02
N GLN A 101 -19.36 -11.79 -13.39
CA GLN A 101 -18.28 -11.50 -12.45
C GLN A 101 -17.02 -11.00 -13.19
N ILE A 102 -16.71 -11.60 -14.34
CA ILE A 102 -15.62 -11.15 -15.22
C ILE A 102 -15.91 -9.73 -15.73
N GLU A 103 -17.12 -9.50 -16.23
CA GLU A 103 -17.58 -8.21 -16.74
C GLU A 103 -17.50 -7.13 -15.65
N LYS A 104 -17.92 -7.43 -14.42
CA LYS A 104 -17.77 -6.52 -13.28
C LYS A 104 -16.31 -6.07 -13.09
N TRP A 105 -15.35 -7.00 -13.15
CA TRP A 105 -13.93 -6.64 -13.00
C TRP A 105 -13.40 -5.83 -14.19
N GLU A 106 -13.81 -6.18 -15.41
CA GLU A 106 -13.41 -5.44 -16.61
C GLU A 106 -13.98 -4.01 -16.62
N ILE A 107 -15.23 -3.81 -16.17
CA ILE A 107 -15.84 -2.49 -16.02
C ILE A 107 -15.02 -1.62 -15.06
N VAL A 108 -14.63 -2.14 -13.88
CA VAL A 108 -13.81 -1.38 -12.93
C VAL A 108 -12.48 -0.95 -13.55
N LEU A 109 -11.85 -1.82 -14.34
CA LEU A 109 -10.59 -1.51 -15.02
C LEU A 109 -10.76 -0.47 -16.14
N GLU A 110 -11.86 -0.54 -16.90
CA GLU A 110 -12.13 0.42 -17.98
C GLU A 110 -12.55 1.80 -17.44
N GLU A 111 -13.41 1.84 -16.41
CA GLU A 111 -13.82 3.09 -15.75
C GLU A 111 -12.64 3.85 -15.13
N GLN A 112 -11.60 3.12 -14.70
CA GLN A 112 -10.40 3.68 -14.08
C GLN A 112 -9.21 3.81 -15.04
N LYS A 113 -9.41 3.62 -16.34
CA LYS A 113 -8.33 3.61 -17.34
C LYS A 113 -7.43 4.84 -17.29
N GLN A 114 -8.02 6.03 -17.16
CA GLN A 114 -7.25 7.28 -17.04
C GLN A 114 -6.36 7.30 -15.80
N SER A 115 -6.85 6.82 -14.66
CA SER A 115 -6.06 6.70 -13.44
C SER A 115 -4.96 5.65 -13.56
N ILE A 116 -5.24 4.54 -14.24
CA ILE A 116 -4.27 3.49 -14.54
C ILE A 116 -3.15 4.03 -15.44
N ASP A 117 -3.47 4.83 -16.45
CA ASP A 117 -2.49 5.43 -17.34
C ASP A 117 -1.64 6.48 -16.63
N ASN A 118 -2.26 7.30 -15.75
CA ASN A 118 -1.52 8.19 -14.86
C ASN A 118 -0.56 7.42 -13.94
N LEU A 119 -0.96 6.24 -13.45
CA LEU A 119 -0.12 5.40 -12.58
C LEU A 119 1.12 4.90 -13.32
N LYS A 120 0.93 4.46 -14.56
CA LYS A 120 2.03 4.03 -15.44
C LYS A 120 2.98 5.20 -15.72
N LEU A 121 2.45 6.39 -16.01
CA LEU A 121 3.27 7.59 -16.22
C LEU A 121 4.06 7.96 -14.97
N GLN A 122 3.47 7.89 -13.78
CA GLN A 122 4.18 8.14 -12.52
C GLN A 122 5.28 7.11 -12.27
N ARG A 123 5.01 5.82 -12.50
CA ARG A 123 6.05 4.78 -12.45
C ARG A 123 7.20 5.10 -13.41
N ASP A 124 6.90 5.44 -14.65
CA ASP A 124 7.92 5.70 -15.65
C ASP A 124 8.76 6.92 -15.27
N LYS A 125 8.15 7.98 -14.73
CA LYS A 125 8.88 9.12 -14.17
C LYS A 125 9.79 8.75 -13.00
N ILE A 126 9.34 7.86 -12.10
CA ILE A 126 10.19 7.34 -10.99
C ILE A 126 11.45 6.66 -11.53
N TYR A 127 11.36 5.98 -12.69
CA TYR A 127 12.51 5.31 -13.31
C TYR A 127 13.39 6.20 -14.19
N VAL A 128 12.87 7.32 -14.71
CA VAL A 128 13.53 8.08 -15.79
C VAL A 128 14.38 9.26 -15.29
N HIS A 129 14.23 9.76 -14.05
CA HIS A 129 14.99 10.94 -13.61
C HIS A 129 15.55 10.86 -12.18
N GLU A 130 16.86 10.58 -12.09
CA GLU A 130 17.77 11.23 -11.12
C GLU A 130 18.04 12.71 -11.48
N ASP A 131 17.63 13.17 -12.67
CA ASP A 131 17.88 14.54 -13.19
C ASP A 131 16.60 15.15 -13.79
N GLY A 132 15.73 15.80 -13.00
CA GLY A 132 14.58 16.50 -13.61
C GLY A 132 13.46 16.89 -12.64
N SER A 133 13.49 18.16 -12.25
CA SER A 133 12.64 18.87 -11.31
C SER A 133 11.12 18.85 -11.58
N ASP A 134 10.39 18.93 -10.46
CA ASP A 134 9.13 19.65 -10.25
C ASP A 134 7.87 19.26 -11.05
N ASN A 135 6.80 19.05 -10.27
CA ASN A 135 5.42 18.75 -10.65
C ASN A 135 5.14 17.31 -11.12
N ILE A 136 4.95 16.43 -10.13
CA ILE A 136 3.88 15.41 -10.22
C ILE A 136 2.54 16.17 -10.20
N SER A 137 2.22 16.87 -11.29
CA SER A 137 0.88 17.41 -11.50
C SER A 137 -0.05 16.20 -11.66
N ASN A 138 -0.91 15.98 -10.66
CA ASN A 138 -1.88 14.88 -10.54
C ASN A 138 -1.33 13.60 -9.90
N LEU A 139 -0.87 13.69 -8.64
CA LEU A 139 -0.78 12.52 -7.75
C LEU A 139 -2.09 11.72 -7.79
N ILE A 140 -1.99 10.39 -7.89
CA ILE A 140 -3.18 9.55 -7.88
C ILE A 140 -3.85 9.66 -6.50
N PRO A 141 -5.17 9.90 -6.45
CA PRO A 141 -5.88 9.96 -5.18
C PRO A 141 -5.72 8.67 -4.38
N LEU A 142 -5.55 8.77 -3.06
CA LEU A 142 -5.47 7.60 -2.17
C LEU A 142 -6.72 6.70 -2.26
N THR A 143 -7.88 7.26 -2.61
CA THR A 143 -9.12 6.54 -2.87
C THR A 143 -9.01 5.62 -4.08
N THR A 144 -8.39 6.08 -5.15
CA THR A 144 -8.12 5.29 -6.36
C THR A 144 -7.14 4.16 -6.07
N ILE A 145 -6.10 4.41 -5.27
CA ILE A 145 -5.17 3.35 -4.81
C ILE A 145 -5.92 2.25 -4.03
N THR A 146 -6.81 2.65 -3.12
CA THR A 146 -7.63 1.72 -2.34
C THR A 146 -8.49 0.85 -3.26
N LEU A 147 -9.15 1.47 -4.25
CA LEU A 147 -9.97 0.77 -5.23
C LEU A 147 -9.17 -0.30 -6.00
N PHE A 148 -7.95 0.01 -6.44
CA PHE A 148 -7.10 -0.98 -7.13
C PHE A 148 -6.67 -2.14 -6.24
N LEU A 149 -6.31 -1.86 -4.99
CA LEU A 149 -5.98 -2.88 -4.00
C LEU A 149 -7.18 -3.78 -3.69
N ASP A 150 -8.36 -3.20 -3.57
CA ASP A 150 -9.59 -3.93 -3.28
C ASP A 150 -10.03 -4.80 -4.46
N LEU A 151 -9.87 -4.32 -5.70
CA LEU A 151 -10.10 -5.15 -6.89
C LEU A 151 -9.15 -6.35 -6.93
N ALA A 152 -7.86 -6.13 -6.69
CA ALA A 152 -6.88 -7.22 -6.65
C ALA A 152 -7.23 -8.25 -5.56
N LYS A 153 -7.59 -7.76 -4.36
CA LYS A 153 -8.07 -8.60 -3.24
C LYS A 153 -9.31 -9.40 -3.60
N GLU A 154 -10.31 -8.76 -4.20
CA GLU A 154 -11.55 -9.43 -4.62
C GLU A 154 -11.24 -10.60 -5.55
N ILE A 155 -10.43 -10.37 -6.58
CA ILE A 155 -10.04 -11.40 -7.56
C ILE A 155 -9.28 -12.54 -6.86
N ILE A 156 -8.25 -12.22 -6.06
CA ILE A 156 -7.44 -13.22 -5.35
C ILE A 156 -8.31 -14.05 -4.41
N LEU A 157 -9.17 -13.43 -3.60
CA LEU A 157 -10.05 -14.13 -2.66
C LEU A 157 -11.07 -15.01 -3.39
N PHE A 158 -11.63 -14.52 -4.50
CA PHE A 158 -12.57 -15.27 -5.32
C PHE A 158 -11.90 -16.53 -5.87
N LEU A 159 -10.73 -16.39 -6.50
CA LEU A 159 -9.98 -17.52 -7.04
C LEU A 159 -9.46 -18.45 -5.95
N GLY A 160 -9.04 -17.91 -4.82
CA GLY A 160 -8.63 -18.67 -3.64
C GLY A 160 -9.73 -19.57 -3.12
N LYS A 161 -10.97 -19.07 -3.07
CA LYS A 161 -12.14 -19.89 -2.72
C LYS A 161 -12.39 -20.99 -3.73
N LEU A 162 -12.34 -20.69 -5.04
CA LEU A 162 -12.50 -21.71 -6.09
C LEU A 162 -11.44 -22.82 -6.02
N LEU A 163 -10.25 -22.50 -5.52
CA LEU A 163 -9.14 -23.43 -5.39
C LEU A 163 -8.98 -23.99 -3.97
N ASN A 164 -9.83 -23.64 -3.01
CA ASN A 164 -9.67 -24.04 -1.60
C ASN A 164 -8.30 -23.65 -1.00
N LEU A 165 -7.81 -22.44 -1.30
CA LEU A 165 -6.51 -21.90 -0.84
C LEU A 165 -6.65 -20.97 0.39
N THR A 166 -7.77 -21.08 1.12
CA THR A 166 -8.25 -20.08 2.09
C THR A 166 -7.29 -19.80 3.26
N HIS A 167 -6.26 -20.62 3.50
CA HIS A 167 -5.31 -20.44 4.60
C HIS A 167 -4.03 -19.66 4.23
N ARG A 168 -3.91 -19.11 3.02
CA ARG A 168 -2.66 -18.48 2.54
C ARG A 168 -2.78 -17.08 1.95
N MET A 169 -3.97 -16.47 2.00
CA MET A 169 -4.23 -15.21 1.30
C MET A 169 -4.44 -14.07 2.29
N PHE A 170 -3.62 -13.01 2.16
CA PHE A 170 -3.67 -11.74 2.89
C PHE A 170 -3.24 -11.69 4.37
N ASP A 171 -2.69 -12.76 4.94
CA ASP A 171 -2.06 -12.68 6.26
C ASP A 171 -0.64 -12.10 6.16
N VAL A 172 -0.50 -10.81 6.44
CA VAL A 172 0.80 -10.18 6.66
C VAL A 172 1.16 -10.34 8.14
N ILE A 173 1.81 -11.46 8.46
CA ILE A 173 2.44 -11.62 9.78
C ILE A 173 3.54 -10.56 9.90
N ASN A 174 3.52 -9.79 11.00
CA ASN A 174 4.44 -8.67 11.25
C ASN A 174 4.35 -7.53 10.23
N SER A 175 3.12 -7.07 9.93
CA SER A 175 2.86 -5.89 9.07
C SER A 175 3.84 -4.74 9.38
N PRO A 176 4.67 -4.34 8.40
CA PRO A 176 5.56 -3.19 8.55
C PRO A 176 4.81 -1.90 8.92
N ALA A 177 3.58 -1.72 8.43
CA ALA A 177 2.75 -0.57 8.79
C ALA A 177 2.38 -0.58 10.29
N VAL A 178 2.02 -1.73 10.84
CA VAL A 178 1.73 -1.88 12.28
C VAL A 178 2.99 -1.65 13.11
N SER A 179 4.12 -2.22 12.72
CA SER A 179 5.40 -2.02 13.40
C SER A 179 5.81 -0.55 13.43
N LEU A 180 5.66 0.16 12.31
CA LEU A 180 5.94 1.60 12.22
C LEU A 180 5.08 2.43 13.19
N LYS A 181 3.78 2.13 13.29
CA LYS A 181 2.88 2.78 14.26
C LYS A 181 3.40 2.61 15.69
N GLY A 182 3.83 1.40 16.02
CA GLY A 182 4.47 1.08 17.30
C GLY A 182 5.74 1.91 17.53
N SER A 183 6.64 1.97 16.54
CA SER A 183 7.88 2.74 16.65
C SER A 183 7.64 4.24 16.90
N ILE A 184 6.71 4.87 16.19
CA ILE A 184 6.37 6.29 16.43
C ILE A 184 5.83 6.48 17.84
N SER A 185 4.93 5.61 18.29
CA SER A 185 4.35 5.67 19.64
C SER A 185 5.43 5.57 20.72
N SER A 186 6.40 4.67 20.54
CA SER A 186 7.54 4.54 21.47
C SER A 186 8.42 5.78 21.48
N ILE A 187 8.76 6.34 20.30
CA ILE A 187 9.58 7.57 20.20
C ILE A 187 8.89 8.73 20.92
N VAL A 188 7.58 8.90 20.72
CA VAL A 188 6.81 9.97 21.39
C VAL A 188 6.77 9.75 22.90
N ALA A 189 6.55 8.52 23.37
CA ALA A 189 6.55 8.20 24.79
C ALA A 189 7.92 8.47 25.44
N GLU A 190 9.02 8.09 24.78
CA GLU A 190 10.38 8.35 25.26
C GLU A 190 10.69 9.85 25.34
N LYS A 191 10.25 10.64 24.34
CA LYS A 191 10.39 12.10 24.35
C LYS A 191 9.59 12.75 25.48
N LYS A 192 8.33 12.34 25.67
CA LYS A 192 7.49 12.83 26.78
C LYS A 192 8.13 12.54 28.14
N ASN A 193 8.56 11.30 28.35
CA ASN A 193 9.25 10.88 29.59
C ASN A 193 10.56 11.65 29.81
N SER A 194 11.33 11.91 28.75
CA SER A 194 12.58 12.67 28.85
C SER A 194 12.31 14.12 29.21
N MET A 195 11.32 14.75 28.58
CA MET A 195 10.90 16.12 28.89
C MET A 195 10.35 16.26 30.31
N GLU A 196 9.64 15.26 30.82
CA GLU A 196 9.17 15.25 32.21
C GLU A 196 10.34 15.23 33.19
N LYS A 197 11.35 14.37 32.97
CA LYS A 197 12.58 14.37 33.77
C LYS A 197 13.33 15.71 33.72
N TYR A 198 13.41 16.33 32.54
CA TYR A 198 13.98 17.68 32.42
C TYR A 198 13.20 18.72 33.21
N ARG A 199 11.86 18.62 33.22
CA ARG A 199 11.01 19.52 34.01
C ARG A 199 11.25 19.33 35.50
N GLU A 200 11.31 18.09 35.99
CA GLU A 200 11.62 17.79 37.40
C GLU A 200 12.96 18.40 37.82
N LEU A 201 14.00 18.22 37.01
CA LEU A 201 15.32 18.84 37.24
C LEU A 201 15.24 20.37 37.22
N ALA A 202 14.54 20.96 36.25
CA ALA A 202 14.38 22.41 36.19
C ALA A 202 13.69 22.98 37.44
N LYS A 203 12.74 22.23 38.05
CA LYS A 203 12.14 22.61 39.34
C LYS A 203 13.18 22.61 40.45
N GLU A 204 14.00 21.55 40.53
CA GLU A 204 15.06 21.41 41.54
C GLU A 204 16.06 22.59 41.49
N TYR A 205 16.36 23.08 40.28
CA TYR A 205 17.29 24.19 40.07
C TYR A 205 16.65 25.59 39.92
N ASN A 206 15.33 25.72 40.12
CA ASN A 206 14.57 26.99 39.92
C ASN A 206 14.69 27.60 38.51
N LEU A 207 14.78 26.77 37.47
CA LEU A 207 14.89 27.16 36.06
C LEU A 207 13.57 27.00 35.29
N GLU A 208 12.43 26.93 35.98
CA GLU A 208 11.13 26.62 35.36
C GLU A 208 10.72 27.61 34.26
N ASN A 209 11.16 28.87 34.36
CA ASN A 209 10.86 29.92 33.38
C ASN A 209 11.56 29.72 32.02
N GLU A 210 12.52 28.81 31.92
CA GLU A 210 13.27 28.51 30.69
C GLU A 210 12.65 27.36 29.89
N LEU A 211 11.56 26.74 30.39
CA LEU A 211 10.94 25.57 29.76
C LEU A 211 9.90 25.96 28.69
N PRO A 212 9.79 25.18 27.60
CA PRO A 212 8.69 25.33 26.66
C PRO A 212 7.35 24.94 27.31
N PRO A 213 6.24 25.64 26.95
CA PRO A 213 4.92 25.37 27.50
C PRO A 213 4.46 23.93 27.23
N GLN A 214 3.61 23.39 28.11
CA GLN A 214 3.06 22.05 27.92
C GLN A 214 2.12 22.04 26.71
N SER A 215 2.39 21.18 25.73
CA SER A 215 1.42 20.78 24.72
C SER A 215 0.32 19.96 25.41
N SER A 216 -0.89 20.51 25.43
CA SER A 216 -2.13 19.91 25.95
C SER A 216 -2.71 18.88 25.01
#